data_AF-A0A351HVM2-F1
#
_entry.id   AF-A0A351HVM2-F1
#
_cell.length_a   1.000
_cell.length_b   1.000
_cell.length_c   1.000
_cell.angle_alpha   90.00
_cell.angle_beta   90.00
_cell.angle_gamma   90.00
#
_symmetry.space_group_name_H-M   'P 1'
#
loop_
_entity.id
_entity.type
_entity.pdbx_description
1 polymer ?
#
loop_
_entity_poly.entity_id
_entity_poly.type
_entity_poly.pdbx_seq_one_letter_code
_entity_poly.pdbx_strand_id
1 'polypeptide(L)'
;MGKYKVGKETKEKIYEASKALFYEYGYTSTTCLKIAKESGANVGLINYYYGSKGGLGIELYNELMSTIKAKVTENLYKLGIETTLLLQTAVEWRVLNNNMRFNKNFSRFYYDLLGENVLYK
;
A
#
# COMPACT_ATOMS: atom_id res chain seq x y z
N MET A 1 -29.54 -6.09 -2.38
CA MET A 1 -28.51 -5.37 -1.60
C MET A 1 -27.52 -6.26 -0.83
N GLY A 2 -27.85 -7.50 -0.43
CA GLY A 2 -26.94 -8.36 0.35
C GLY A 2 -25.63 -8.79 -0.34
N LYS A 3 -25.67 -9.18 -1.63
CA LYS A 3 -24.47 -9.66 -2.36
C LYS A 3 -23.39 -8.59 -2.54
N TYR A 4 -23.78 -7.33 -2.72
CA TYR A 4 -22.85 -6.21 -2.88
C TYR A 4 -22.09 -5.88 -1.59
N LYS A 5 -22.79 -5.95 -0.45
CA LYS A 5 -22.17 -5.75 0.88
C LYS A 5 -21.12 -6.83 1.18
N VAL A 6 -21.45 -8.10 0.91
CA VAL A 6 -20.52 -9.23 1.10
C VAL A 6 -19.30 -9.12 0.18
N GLY A 7 -19.49 -8.68 -1.07
CA GLY A 7 -18.38 -8.45 -2.00
C GLY A 7 -17.43 -7.34 -1.54
N LYS A 8 -17.97 -6.23 -1.03
CA LYS A 8 -17.18 -5.14 -0.46
C LYS A 8 -16.38 -5.60 0.76
N GLU A 9 -17.02 -6.33 1.67
CA GLU A 9 -16.37 -6.90 2.86
C GLU A 9 -15.25 -7.90 2.48
N THR A 10 -15.45 -8.70 1.44
CA THR A 10 -14.42 -9.65 0.98
C THR A 10 -13.23 -8.95 0.34
N LYS A 11 -13.48 -7.91 -0.48
CA LYS A 11 -12.41 -7.06 -1.04
C LYS A 11 -11.57 -6.46 0.10
N GLU A 12 -12.22 -5.87 1.11
CA GLU A 12 -11.55 -5.28 2.28
C GLU A 12 -10.72 -6.32 3.08
N LYS A 13 -11.25 -7.52 3.32
CA LYS A 13 -10.49 -8.59 3.99
C LYS A 13 -9.22 -9.00 3.24
N ILE A 14 -9.31 -9.11 1.91
CA ILE A 14 -8.15 -9.40 1.07
C ILE A 14 -7.13 -8.27 1.19
N TYR A 15 -7.58 -7.02 1.15
CA TYR A 15 -6.72 -5.85 1.27
C TYR A 15 -5.95 -5.84 2.59
N GLU A 16 -6.65 -5.94 3.73
CA GLU A 16 -6.03 -5.88 5.06
C GLU A 16 -5.06 -7.05 5.29
N ALA A 17 -5.44 -8.26 4.85
CA ALA A 17 -4.54 -9.41 4.90
C ALA A 17 -3.27 -9.18 4.07
N SER A 18 -3.41 -8.66 2.85
CA SER A 18 -2.25 -8.35 2.00
C SER A 18 -1.38 -7.23 2.57
N LYS A 19 -1.97 -6.18 3.18
CA LYS A 19 -1.25 -5.11 3.87
C LYS A 19 -0.38 -5.64 5.00
N ALA A 20 -0.96 -6.47 5.88
CA ALA A 20 -0.24 -7.08 6.98
C ALA A 20 0.89 -8.00 6.49
N LEU A 21 0.61 -8.87 5.52
CA LEU A 21 1.59 -9.82 4.98
C LEU A 21 2.72 -9.12 4.22
N PHE A 22 2.41 -8.12 3.39
CA PHE A 22 3.43 -7.35 2.68
C PHE A 22 4.34 -6.56 3.62
N TYR A 23 3.77 -5.99 4.70
CA TYR A 23 4.57 -5.34 5.72
C TYR A 23 5.50 -6.34 6.43
N GLU A 24 4.95 -7.45 6.92
CA GLU A 24 5.69 -8.39 7.76
C GLU A 24 6.71 -9.24 6.99
N TYR A 25 6.40 -9.63 5.75
CA TYR A 25 7.21 -10.57 4.97
C TYR A 25 7.79 -9.98 3.68
N GLY A 26 7.37 -8.79 3.27
CA GLY A 26 7.71 -8.23 1.95
C GLY A 26 6.74 -8.67 0.85
N TYR A 27 6.81 -7.99 -0.29
CA TYR A 27 5.96 -8.27 -1.45
C TYR A 27 6.40 -9.55 -2.17
N THR A 28 7.71 -9.78 -2.27
CA THR A 28 8.26 -10.95 -2.98
C THR A 28 7.95 -12.25 -2.26
N SER A 29 8.09 -12.28 -0.93
CA SER A 29 7.86 -13.49 -0.12
C SER A 29 6.38 -13.79 0.16
N THR A 30 5.47 -12.89 -0.25
CA THR A 30 4.03 -13.03 -0.05
C THR A 30 3.36 -13.54 -1.33
N THR A 31 2.60 -14.63 -1.22
CA THR A 31 1.90 -15.25 -2.35
C THR A 31 0.39 -15.04 -2.26
N CYS A 32 -0.32 -15.10 -3.39
CA CYS A 32 -1.79 -15.05 -3.38
C CYS A 32 -2.41 -16.16 -2.53
N LEU A 33 -1.75 -17.32 -2.43
CA LEU A 33 -2.19 -18.41 -1.54
C LEU A 33 -2.11 -18.02 -0.05
N LYS A 34 -1.02 -17.37 0.37
CA LYS A 34 -0.89 -16.85 1.75
C LYS A 34 -1.96 -15.80 2.05
N ILE A 35 -2.19 -14.87 1.12
CA ILE A 35 -3.22 -13.82 1.26
C ILE A 35 -4.62 -14.44 1.32
N ALA A 36 -4.93 -15.40 0.46
CA ALA A 36 -6.21 -16.10 0.45
C ALA A 36 -6.46 -16.81 1.79
N LYS A 37 -5.45 -17.53 2.30
CA LYS A 37 -5.51 -18.20 3.60
C LYS A 37 -5.77 -17.21 4.75
N GLU A 38 -5.02 -16.11 4.80
CA GLU A 38 -5.11 -15.11 5.87
C GLU A 38 -6.44 -14.34 5.84
N SER A 39 -6.93 -13.99 4.65
CA SER A 39 -8.20 -13.27 4.47
C SER A 39 -9.46 -14.15 4.60
N GLY A 40 -9.30 -15.48 4.61
CA GLY A 40 -10.41 -16.43 4.48
C GLY A 40 -11.07 -16.43 3.09
N ALA A 41 -10.45 -15.82 2.09
CA ALA A 41 -10.90 -15.79 0.71
C ALA A 41 -10.24 -16.89 -0.13
N ASN A 42 -10.56 -16.94 -1.43
CA ASN A 42 -9.84 -17.79 -2.39
C ASN A 42 -9.03 -16.93 -3.37
N VAL A 43 -8.02 -17.54 -4.01
CA VAL A 43 -7.14 -16.86 -4.97
C VAL A 43 -7.91 -16.26 -6.17
N GLY A 44 -9.02 -16.88 -6.58
CA GLY A 44 -9.86 -16.36 -7.65
C GLY A 44 -10.47 -14.99 -7.32
N LEU A 45 -10.86 -14.76 -6.06
CA LEU A 45 -11.37 -13.47 -5.61
C LEU A 45 -10.30 -12.39 -5.57
N ILE A 46 -9.05 -12.75 -5.30
CA ILE A 46 -7.92 -11.82 -5.39
C ILE A 46 -7.78 -11.32 -6.83
N ASN A 47 -7.75 -12.24 -7.80
CA ASN A 47 -7.67 -11.88 -9.21
C ASN A 47 -8.92 -11.11 -9.68
N TYR A 48 -10.10 -11.45 -9.17
CA TYR A 48 -11.33 -10.72 -9.50
C TYR A 48 -11.30 -9.26 -9.03
N TYR A 49 -10.89 -8.99 -7.79
CA TYR A 49 -10.92 -7.63 -7.23
C TYR A 49 -9.71 -6.77 -7.62
N TYR A 50 -8.55 -7.39 -7.84
CA TYR A 50 -7.28 -6.67 -7.99
C TYR A 50 -6.51 -7.03 -9.27
N GLY A 51 -7.03 -7.94 -10.09
CA GLY A 51 -6.40 -8.41 -11.32
C GLY A 51 -5.22 -9.36 -11.10
N SER A 52 -4.29 -8.99 -10.20
CA SER A 52 -3.09 -9.77 -9.89
C SER A 52 -2.50 -9.39 -8.52
N LYS A 53 -1.47 -10.14 -8.06
CA LYS A 53 -0.64 -9.72 -6.91
C LYS A 53 -0.04 -8.33 -7.13
N GLY A 54 0.37 -8.03 -8.37
CA GLY A 54 0.92 -6.72 -8.74
C GLY A 54 -0.11 -5.59 -8.58
N GLY A 55 -1.35 -5.82 -9.01
CA GLY A 55 -2.43 -4.84 -8.81
C GLY A 55 -2.70 -4.55 -7.33
N LEU A 56 -2.68 -5.58 -6.48
CA LEU A 56 -2.71 -5.41 -5.02
C LEU A 56 -1.54 -4.58 -4.50
N GLY A 57 -0.32 -4.87 -4.95
CA GLY A 57 0.89 -4.13 -4.57
C GLY A 57 0.81 -2.64 -4.95
N ILE A 58 0.30 -2.34 -6.15
CA ILE A 58 0.11 -0.97 -6.64
C ILE A 58 -0.96 -0.23 -5.84
N GLU A 59 -2.11 -0.86 -5.56
CA GLU A 59 -3.19 -0.23 -4.77
C GLU A 59 -2.68 0.13 -3.37
N LEU A 60 -1.93 -0.77 -2.74
CA LEU A 60 -1.32 -0.52 -1.42
C LEU A 60 -0.25 0.58 -1.45
N TYR A 61 0.62 0.57 -2.47
CA TYR A 61 1.63 1.61 -2.65
C TYR A 61 0.98 2.99 -2.83
N ASN A 62 -0.09 3.07 -3.64
CA ASN A 62 -0.82 4.31 -3.88
C ASN A 62 -1.50 4.83 -2.61
N GLU A 63 -2.10 3.95 -1.79
CA GLU A 63 -2.64 4.35 -0.48
C GLU A 63 -1.56 4.93 0.42
N LEU A 64 -0.39 4.29 0.49
CA LEU A 64 0.74 4.77 1.30
C LEU A 64 1.21 6.15 0.85
N MET A 65 1.41 6.36 -0.45
CA MET A 65 1.84 7.66 -0.99
C MET A 65 0.80 8.76 -0.74
N SER A 66 -0.49 8.45 -0.96
CA SER A 66 -1.60 9.36 -0.70
C SER A 66 -1.69 9.73 0.79
N THR A 67 -1.49 8.75 1.68
CA THR A 67 -1.51 8.95 3.13
C THR A 67 -0.37 9.87 3.57
N ILE A 68 0.85 9.67 3.06
CA ILE A 68 2.00 10.54 3.35
C ILE A 68 1.69 11.98 2.92
N LYS A 69 1.21 12.17 1.69
CA LYS A 69 0.83 13.49 1.16
C LYS A 69 -0.23 14.16 2.02
N ALA A 70 -1.29 13.43 2.38
CA ALA A 70 -2.36 13.94 3.22
C ALA A 70 -1.84 14.36 4.61
N LYS A 71 -0.96 13.54 5.22
CA LYS A 71 -0.41 13.83 6.55
C LYS A 71 0.55 15.00 6.55
N VAL A 72 1.38 15.13 5.52
CA VAL A 72 2.24 16.30 5.34
C VAL A 72 1.39 17.56 5.19
N THR A 73 0.38 17.53 4.32
CA THR A 73 -0.56 18.66 4.12
C THR A 73 -1.24 19.06 5.43
N GLU A 74 -1.80 18.09 6.16
CA GLU A 74 -2.48 18.29 7.44
C GLU A 74 -1.55 18.93 8.48
N ASN A 75 -0.30 18.44 8.58
CA ASN A 75 0.66 18.94 9.56
C ASN A 75 1.18 20.34 9.22
N LEU A 76 1.44 20.64 7.93
CA LEU A 76 1.83 21.98 7.50
C LEU A 76 0.74 23.00 7.81
N TYR A 77 -0.53 22.66 7.51
CA TYR A 77 -1.68 23.48 7.83
C TYR A 77 -1.80 23.74 9.35
N LYS A 78 -1.71 22.69 10.18
CA LYS A 78 -1.76 22.81 11.65
C LYS A 78 -0.67 23.69 12.23
N LEU A 79 0.49 23.74 11.59
CA LEU A 79 1.63 24.56 12.01
C LEU A 79 1.60 25.98 11.41
N GLY A 80 0.64 26.30 10.54
CA GLY A 80 0.56 27.59 9.85
C GLY A 80 1.69 27.82 8.85
N ILE A 81 2.29 26.76 8.31
CA ILE A 81 3.41 26.84 7.38
C ILE A 81 2.87 26.88 5.95
N GLU A 82 2.99 28.02 5.28
CA GLU A 82 2.73 28.12 3.84
C GLU A 82 3.87 27.50 3.05
N THR A 83 3.54 26.72 2.02
CA THR A 83 4.53 26.08 1.15
C THR A 83 4.09 26.15 -0.30
N THR A 84 5.06 26.23 -1.21
CA THR A 84 4.82 25.98 -2.63
C THR A 84 4.68 24.48 -2.88
N LEU A 85 4.09 24.10 -4.02
CA LEU A 85 4.01 22.69 -4.43
C LEU A 85 5.39 22.00 -4.39
N LEU A 86 6.44 22.67 -4.89
CA LEU A 86 7.80 22.14 -4.89
C LEU A 86 8.31 21.87 -3.47
N LEU A 87 8.11 22.80 -2.54
CA LEU A 87 8.55 22.64 -1.15
C LEU A 87 7.76 21.54 -0.43
N GLN A 88 6.45 21.48 -0.64
CA GLN A 88 5.62 20.43 -0.06
C GLN A 88 6.06 19.05 -0.57
N THR A 89 6.27 18.89 -1.88
CA THR A 89 6.79 17.65 -2.47
C THR A 89 8.15 17.29 -1.90
N ALA A 90 9.06 18.25 -1.68
CA ALA A 90 10.35 17.98 -1.04
C ALA A 90 10.21 17.46 0.40
N VAL A 91 9.25 17.97 1.18
CA VAL A 91 8.93 17.47 2.53
C VAL A 91 8.36 16.05 2.46
N GLU A 92 7.43 15.78 1.54
CA GLU A 92 6.87 14.44 1.30
C GLU A 92 7.99 13.42 0.99
N TRP A 93 8.90 13.76 0.08
CA TRP A 93 10.07 12.92 -0.23
C TRP A 93 10.98 12.72 0.98
N ARG A 94 11.20 13.76 1.81
CA ARG A 94 11.99 13.63 3.03
C ARG A 94 11.37 12.66 4.02
N VAL A 95 10.04 12.74 4.22
CA VAL A 95 9.29 11.82 5.09
C VAL A 95 9.38 10.38 4.54
N LEU A 96 9.21 10.21 3.23
CA LEU A 96 9.29 8.91 2.58
C LEU A 96 10.70 8.29 2.72
N ASN A 97 11.75 9.05 2.41
CA ASN A 97 13.14 8.62 2.57
C ASN A 97 13.47 8.27 4.02
N ASN A 98 12.94 9.02 4.98
CA ASN A 98 13.11 8.72 6.40
C ASN A 98 12.46 7.38 6.78
N ASN A 99 11.24 7.12 6.27
CA ASN A 99 10.57 5.83 6.47
C ASN A 99 11.37 4.68 5.84
N MET A 100 11.88 4.83 4.61
CA MET A 100 12.72 3.79 3.99
C MET A 100 14.01 3.52 4.75
N ARG A 101 14.60 4.55 5.36
CA ARG A 101 15.85 4.43 6.11
C ARG A 101 15.67 3.73 7.46
N PHE A 102 14.57 4.00 8.16
CA PHE A 102 14.40 3.56 9.55
C PHE A 102 13.33 2.46 9.73
N ASN A 103 12.51 2.19 8.72
CA ASN A 103 11.53 1.10 8.73
C ASN A 103 11.94 0.00 7.73
N LYS A 104 12.59 -1.05 8.25
CA LYS A 104 13.06 -2.20 7.44
C LYS A 104 11.93 -2.89 6.67
N ASN A 105 10.74 -2.94 7.23
CA ASN A 105 9.59 -3.64 6.64
C ASN A 105 9.05 -2.84 5.45
N PHE A 106 8.87 -1.52 5.63
CA PHE A 106 8.51 -0.59 4.57
C PHE A 106 9.57 -0.58 3.45
N SER A 107 10.85 -0.51 3.83
CA SER A 107 11.99 -0.53 2.92
C SER A 107 11.96 -1.76 2.03
N ARG A 108 11.85 -2.96 2.63
CA ARG A 108 11.73 -4.23 1.90
C ARG A 108 10.53 -4.24 0.95
N PHE A 109 9.35 -3.87 1.44
CA PHE A 109 8.14 -3.81 0.59
C PHE A 109 8.36 -2.93 -0.65
N TYR A 110 8.90 -1.72 -0.46
CA TYR A 110 9.18 -0.79 -1.55
C TYR A 110 10.19 -1.35 -2.56
N TYR A 111 11.33 -1.88 -2.08
CA TYR A 111 12.36 -2.42 -2.95
C TYR A 111 11.93 -3.71 -3.67
N ASP A 112 11.10 -4.55 -3.04
CA ASP A 112 10.50 -5.71 -3.71
C ASP A 112 9.63 -5.29 -4.90
N LEU A 113 8.80 -4.24 -4.73
CA LEU A 113 7.97 -3.72 -5.82
C LEU A 113 8.81 -3.16 -6.98
N LEU A 114 9.92 -2.49 -6.68
CA LEU A 114 10.87 -2.01 -7.68
C LEU A 114 11.57 -3.19 -8.38
N GLY A 115 12.08 -4.15 -7.62
CA GLY A 115 12.83 -5.29 -8.12
C GLY A 115 11.99 -6.23 -8.99
N GLU A 116 10.70 -6.37 -8.69
CA GLU A 116 9.75 -7.14 -9.52
C GLU A 116 9.10 -6.32 -10.64
N ASN A 117 9.58 -5.09 -10.87
CA ASN A 117 9.09 -4.17 -11.89
C ASN A 117 7.56 -3.96 -11.79
N VAL A 118 7.02 -3.83 -10.57
CA VAL A 118 5.59 -3.66 -10.34
C VAL A 118 5.18 -2.19 -10.52
N LEU A 119 6.04 -1.25 -10.12
CA LEU A 119 5.74 0.18 -10.18
C LEU A 119 5.93 0.81 -11.57
N TYR A 120 6.64 0.14 -12.48
CA TYR A 120 6.95 0.66 -13.83
C TYR A 120 6.30 -0.13 -14.96
N LYS A 121 5.34 -1.00 -14.64
CA LYS A 121 4.54 -1.75 -15.61
C LYS A 121 3.40 -0.93 -16.20
#